data_AF-A0A6S7LJ66-F1
#
_entry.id   AF-A0A6S7LJ66-F1
#
_cell.length_a   1.000
_cell.length_b   1.000
_cell.length_c   1.000
_cell.angle_alpha   90.00
_cell.angle_beta   90.00
_cell.angle_gamma   90.00
#
_symmetry.space_group_name_H-M   'P 1'
#
loop_
_entity.id
_entity.type
_entity.pdbx_description
1 polymer ?
#
loop_
_entity_poly.entity_id
_entity_poly.type
_entity_poly.pdbx_seq_one_letter_code
_entity_poly.pdbx_strand_id
1 'polypeptide(L)'
;EKESTEDYNVACILTLPQYQRKGYGKLLIEFSYELSKFENKTGTPEKPLSDLGLLSYRSYWSQTILEILINLESDDGNQPSITINDICERTSIRKEDVVSTLQYLGLIQYYKGQYILTFTKDIVEGHKRAMIKRKLRIDPKFLHWTPKDWAKRGKW
;
A
#
# COMPACT_ATOMS: atom_id res chain seq x y z
N GLU A 1 -2.90 -9.41 13.63
CA GLU A 1 -2.89 -10.28 14.83
C GLU A 1 -2.23 -11.61 14.48
N LYS A 2 -2.06 -12.57 15.42
CA LYS A 2 -1.53 -13.91 15.06
C LYS A 2 -2.48 -14.64 14.12
N GLU A 3 -3.77 -14.52 14.38
CA GLU A 3 -4.87 -14.91 13.52
C GLU A 3 -5.83 -13.72 13.52
N SER A 4 -6.17 -13.21 12.33
CA SER A 4 -7.11 -12.10 12.15
C SER A 4 -8.18 -12.56 11.18
N THR A 5 -9.44 -12.56 11.60
CA THR A 5 -10.57 -13.00 10.75
C THR A 5 -10.88 -12.01 9.64
N GLU A 6 -10.48 -10.74 9.82
CA GLU A 6 -10.72 -9.62 8.92
C GLU A 6 -9.50 -9.29 8.04
N ASP A 7 -8.47 -10.14 8.08
CA ASP A 7 -7.17 -9.95 7.41
C ASP A 7 -6.51 -8.59 7.74
N TYR A 8 -6.57 -8.20 9.02
CA TYR A 8 -5.85 -7.01 9.50
C TYR A 8 -4.35 -7.28 9.64
N ASN A 9 -3.57 -6.58 8.82
CA ASN A 9 -2.10 -6.66 8.89
C ASN A 9 -1.50 -5.76 9.98
N VAL A 10 -2.28 -4.80 10.49
CA VAL A 10 -1.91 -3.91 11.59
C VAL A 10 -3.08 -3.76 12.54
N ALA A 11 -2.86 -4.07 13.82
CA ALA A 11 -3.83 -3.78 14.89
C ALA A 11 -3.61 -2.35 15.42
N CYS A 12 -2.39 -2.06 15.89
CA CYS A 12 -2.00 -0.73 16.33
C CYS A 12 -0.62 -0.35 15.79
N ILE A 13 -0.46 0.92 15.43
CA ILE A 13 0.79 1.50 14.96
C ILE A 13 1.05 2.82 15.68
N LEU A 14 2.28 2.98 16.17
CA LEU A 14 2.67 4.17 16.92
C LEU A 14 4.07 4.61 16.51
N THR A 15 4.22 5.90 16.27
CA THR A 15 5.53 6.57 16.34
C THR A 15 5.54 7.42 17.59
N LEU A 16 6.54 7.22 18.46
CA LEU A 16 6.66 7.99 19.69
C LEU A 16 6.67 9.51 19.39
N PRO A 17 6.03 10.35 20.22
CA PRO A 17 5.84 11.78 19.94
C PRO A 17 7.12 12.53 19.52
N GLN A 18 8.24 12.29 20.19
CA GLN A 18 9.55 12.92 19.90
C GLN A 18 10.17 12.51 18.54
N TYR A 19 9.61 11.49 17.89
CA TYR A 19 10.05 10.95 16.61
C TYR A 19 9.00 11.14 15.50
N GLN A 20 7.88 11.81 15.77
CA GLN A 20 6.87 12.09 14.75
C GLN A 20 7.40 13.05 13.67
N ARG A 21 6.76 13.02 12.49
CA ARG A 21 7.10 13.84 11.31
C ARG A 21 8.53 13.63 10.74
N LYS A 22 9.24 12.58 11.18
CA LYS A 22 10.56 12.17 10.64
C LYS A 22 10.49 11.07 9.57
N GLY A 23 9.28 10.62 9.21
CA GLY A 23 9.05 9.58 8.20
C GLY A 23 8.89 8.16 8.75
N TYR A 24 9.14 7.93 10.04
CA TYR A 24 9.04 6.59 10.65
C TYR A 24 7.65 5.98 10.58
N GLY A 25 6.58 6.76 10.73
CA GLY A 25 5.22 6.23 10.60
C GLY A 25 4.97 5.59 9.23
N LYS A 26 5.45 6.24 8.16
CA LYS A 26 5.35 5.68 6.81
C LYS A 26 6.25 4.47 6.62
N LEU A 27 7.44 4.46 7.23
CA LEU A 27 8.34 3.31 7.21
C LEU A 27 7.71 2.07 7.89
N LEU A 28 7.03 2.27 9.01
CA LEU A 28 6.33 1.21 9.73
C LEU A 28 5.14 0.66 8.93
N ILE A 29 4.37 1.53 8.27
CA ILE A 29 3.29 1.12 7.35
C ILE A 29 3.86 0.31 6.18
N GLU A 30 4.95 0.78 5.58
CA GLU A 30 5.62 0.07 4.48
C GLU A 30 6.06 -1.32 4.93
N PHE A 31 6.69 -1.42 6.09
CA PHE A 31 7.12 -2.69 6.66
C PHE A 31 5.95 -3.66 6.88
N SER A 32 4.79 -3.19 7.37
CA SER A 32 3.62 -4.08 7.54
C SER A 32 3.13 -4.66 6.21
N TYR A 33 3.21 -3.91 5.12
CA TYR A 33 2.85 -4.41 3.80
C TYR A 33 3.92 -5.32 3.20
N GLU A 34 5.21 -5.07 3.46
CA GLU A 34 6.26 -6.02 3.06
C GLU A 34 6.06 -7.39 3.72
N LEU A 35 5.65 -7.43 5.00
CA LEU A 35 5.26 -8.70 5.63
C LEU A 35 4.06 -9.36 4.93
N SER A 36 3.01 -8.59 4.61
CA SER A 36 1.86 -9.11 3.87
C SER A 36 2.24 -9.67 2.48
N LYS A 37 3.19 -9.04 1.79
CA LYS A 37 3.73 -9.54 0.51
C LYS A 37 4.46 -10.87 0.69
N PHE A 38 5.31 -10.97 1.72
CA PHE A 38 5.98 -12.24 2.05
C PHE A 38 4.99 -13.36 2.42
N GLU A 39 3.84 -13.02 2.98
CA GLU A 39 2.75 -13.97 3.27
C GLU A 39 1.86 -14.29 2.06
N ASN A 40 2.04 -13.62 0.92
CA ASN A 40 1.13 -13.65 -0.22
C ASN A 40 -0.33 -13.37 0.16
N LYS A 41 -0.53 -12.40 1.06
CA LYS A 41 -1.85 -11.96 1.52
C LYS A 41 -2.04 -10.47 1.27
N THR A 42 -3.30 -10.07 1.11
CA THR A 42 -3.68 -8.66 1.16
C THR A 42 -4.08 -8.27 2.57
N GLY A 43 -3.84 -7.02 2.96
CA GLY A 43 -4.16 -6.54 4.30
C GLY A 43 -4.63 -5.09 4.32
N THR A 44 -5.32 -4.75 5.40
CA THR A 44 -5.78 -3.40 5.72
C THR A 44 -5.56 -3.14 7.23
N PRO A 45 -5.35 -1.90 7.69
CA PRO A 45 -5.29 -1.65 9.12
C PRO A 45 -6.65 -1.85 9.79
N GLU A 46 -6.62 -2.22 11.07
CA GLU A 46 -7.80 -2.25 11.94
C GLU A 46 -8.48 -0.87 12.01
N LYS A 47 -9.80 -0.87 12.11
CA LYS A 47 -10.64 0.34 12.14
C LYS A 47 -11.32 0.48 13.51
N PRO A 48 -11.54 1.70 14.02
CA PRO A 48 -11.29 3.00 13.38
C PRO A 48 -9.82 3.44 13.46
N LEU A 49 -9.35 4.13 12.40
CA LEU A 49 -8.05 4.78 12.39
C LEU A 49 -8.11 6.14 13.11
N SER A 50 -7.00 6.54 13.75
CA SER A 50 -6.80 7.93 14.19
C SER A 50 -6.64 8.87 12.98
N ASP A 51 -6.94 10.17 13.15
CA ASP A 51 -6.79 11.16 12.08
C ASP A 51 -5.38 11.17 11.46
N LEU A 52 -4.35 11.12 12.33
CA LEU A 52 -2.95 11.06 11.90
C LEU A 52 -2.63 9.74 11.20
N GLY A 53 -3.21 8.62 11.68
CA GLY A 53 -3.11 7.31 11.04
C GLY A 53 -3.71 7.33 9.64
N LEU A 54 -4.94 7.80 9.50
CA LEU A 54 -5.65 7.88 8.22
C LEU A 54 -4.89 8.72 7.19
N LEU A 55 -4.37 9.89 7.58
CA LEU A 55 -3.52 10.72 6.71
C LEU A 55 -2.24 9.99 6.28
N SER A 56 -1.62 9.24 7.20
CA SER A 56 -0.40 8.48 6.93
C SER A 56 -0.65 7.31 5.97
N TYR A 57 -1.74 6.56 6.16
CA TYR A 57 -2.15 5.46 5.27
C TYR A 57 -2.52 5.96 3.89
N ARG A 58 -3.35 7.02 3.77
CA ARG A 58 -3.68 7.64 2.48
C ARG A 58 -2.42 8.09 1.74
N SER A 59 -1.51 8.76 2.45
CA SER A 59 -0.24 9.20 1.86
C SER A 59 0.64 8.03 1.41
N TYR A 60 0.64 6.91 2.14
CA TYR A 60 1.36 5.70 1.75
C TYR A 60 0.72 5.03 0.53
N TRP A 61 -0.58 4.73 0.57
CA TRP A 61 -1.31 4.08 -0.52
C TRP A 61 -1.22 4.87 -1.82
N SER A 62 -1.43 6.19 -1.78
CA SER A 62 -1.31 7.03 -2.98
C SER A 62 0.09 6.95 -3.59
N GLN A 63 1.15 6.95 -2.77
CA GLN A 63 2.52 6.85 -3.28
C GLN A 63 2.79 5.46 -3.87
N THR A 64 2.47 4.40 -3.14
CA THR A 64 2.75 3.02 -3.59
C THR A 64 1.98 2.67 -4.87
N ILE A 65 0.71 3.07 -4.97
CA ILE A 65 -0.12 2.83 -6.16
C ILE A 65 0.42 3.63 -7.35
N LEU A 66 0.71 4.92 -7.18
CA LEU A 66 1.26 5.76 -8.26
C LEU A 66 2.62 5.26 -8.75
N GLU A 67 3.47 4.78 -7.84
CA GLU A 67 4.80 4.24 -8.19
C GLU A 67 4.68 3.04 -9.14
N ILE A 68 3.75 2.12 -8.89
CA ILE A 68 3.48 0.99 -9.79
C ILE A 68 2.99 1.47 -11.14
N LEU A 69 2.05 2.40 -11.15
CA LEU A 69 1.40 2.87 -12.38
C LEU A 69 2.40 3.62 -13.28
N ILE A 70 3.26 4.45 -12.69
CA ILE A 70 4.32 5.18 -13.41
C ILE A 70 5.39 4.24 -13.96
N ASN A 71 5.81 3.23 -13.20
CA ASN A 71 6.81 2.27 -13.65
C ASN A 71 6.31 1.38 -14.81
N LEU A 72 4.98 1.21 -14.95
CA LEU A 72 4.39 0.48 -16.07
C LEU A 72 4.28 1.30 -17.35
N GLU A 73 4.06 2.63 -17.25
CA GLU A 73 4.08 3.52 -18.43
C GLU A 73 5.45 3.59 -19.08
N SER A 74 6.54 3.42 -18.31
CA SER A 74 7.90 3.53 -18.83
C SER A 74 8.38 2.35 -19.69
N ASP A 75 7.71 1.21 -19.63
CA ASP A 75 8.25 -0.04 -20.21
C ASP A 75 7.86 -0.24 -21.69
N ASP A 76 6.67 0.21 -22.14
CA ASP A 76 6.13 -0.34 -23.40
C ASP A 76 5.51 0.64 -24.43
N GLY A 77 5.40 1.95 -24.20
CA GLY A 77 4.86 2.90 -25.19
C GLY A 77 3.39 2.68 -25.64
N ASN A 78 2.81 1.52 -25.33
CA ASN A 78 1.39 1.19 -25.34
C ASN A 78 0.74 1.69 -24.06
N GLN A 79 -0.57 1.97 -24.11
CA GLN A 79 -1.34 2.27 -22.90
C GLN A 79 -1.24 1.10 -21.92
N PRO A 80 -0.67 1.28 -20.72
CA PRO A 80 -0.54 0.19 -19.77
C PRO A 80 -1.93 -0.24 -19.30
N SER A 81 -2.35 -1.43 -19.69
CA SER A 81 -3.54 -2.07 -19.14
C SER A 81 -3.16 -2.79 -17.85
N ILE A 82 -3.42 -2.17 -16.70
CA ILE A 82 -3.29 -2.81 -15.39
C ILE A 82 -4.66 -2.91 -14.72
N THR A 83 -4.96 -4.08 -14.17
CA THR A 83 -6.22 -4.29 -13.45
C THR A 83 -6.08 -3.92 -11.97
N ILE A 84 -7.21 -3.68 -11.29
CA ILE A 84 -7.21 -3.47 -9.83
C ILE A 84 -6.59 -4.66 -9.10
N ASN A 85 -6.83 -5.89 -9.58
CA ASN A 85 -6.30 -7.10 -8.95
C ASN A 85 -4.76 -7.14 -9.04
N ASP A 86 -4.18 -6.75 -10.17
CA ASP A 86 -2.72 -6.66 -10.32
C ASP A 86 -2.10 -5.65 -9.33
N ILE A 87 -2.80 -4.54 -9.07
CA ILE A 87 -2.37 -3.57 -8.05
C ILE A 87 -2.42 -4.20 -6.66
N CYS A 88 -3.50 -4.91 -6.32
CA CYS A 88 -3.64 -5.60 -5.03
C CYS A 88 -2.52 -6.64 -4.84
N GLU A 89 -2.24 -7.46 -5.85
CA GLU A 89 -1.20 -8.49 -5.80
C GLU A 89 0.20 -7.91 -5.62
N ARG A 90 0.53 -6.83 -6.34
CA ARG A 90 1.84 -6.17 -6.24
C ARG A 90 2.05 -5.39 -4.94
N THR A 91 0.97 -4.88 -4.34
CA THR A 91 1.05 -4.01 -3.16
C THR A 91 0.70 -4.70 -1.85
N SER A 92 0.01 -5.83 -1.90
CA SER A 92 -0.70 -6.43 -0.76
C SER A 92 -1.74 -5.51 -0.10
N ILE A 93 -2.16 -4.45 -0.78
CA ILE A 93 -3.24 -3.57 -0.30
C ILE A 93 -4.58 -4.21 -0.66
N ARG A 94 -5.52 -4.19 0.28
CA ARG A 94 -6.87 -4.70 0.08
C ARG A 94 -7.59 -3.93 -1.05
N LYS A 95 -8.44 -4.62 -1.81
CA LYS A 95 -9.12 -4.07 -3.00
C LYS A 95 -9.90 -2.78 -2.72
N GLU A 96 -10.60 -2.72 -1.60
CA GLU A 96 -11.39 -1.57 -1.19
C GLU A 96 -10.52 -0.33 -0.94
N ASP A 97 -9.33 -0.52 -0.38
CA ASP A 97 -8.36 0.57 -0.13
C ASP A 97 -7.71 1.03 -1.45
N VAL A 98 -7.44 0.12 -2.39
CA VAL A 98 -6.97 0.46 -3.74
C VAL A 98 -8.02 1.29 -4.48
N VAL A 99 -9.27 0.83 -4.54
CA VAL A 99 -10.37 1.52 -5.23
C VAL A 99 -10.60 2.90 -4.63
N SER A 100 -10.71 3.00 -3.29
CA SER A 100 -10.93 4.28 -2.62
C SER A 100 -9.76 5.25 -2.81
N THR A 101 -8.51 4.75 -2.86
CA THR A 101 -7.35 5.58 -3.14
C THR A 101 -7.34 6.09 -4.58
N LEU A 102 -7.65 5.23 -5.56
CA LEU A 102 -7.73 5.62 -6.96
C LEU A 102 -8.87 6.64 -7.21
N GLN A 103 -10.01 6.46 -6.54
CA GLN A 103 -11.12 7.43 -6.56
C GLN A 103 -10.70 8.77 -5.96
N TYR A 104 -10.02 8.75 -4.81
CA TYR A 104 -9.50 9.96 -4.15
C TYR A 104 -8.51 10.72 -5.04
N LEU A 105 -7.68 10.01 -5.80
CA LEU A 105 -6.73 10.61 -6.74
C LEU A 105 -7.38 11.04 -8.08
N GLY A 106 -8.66 10.74 -8.31
CA GLY A 106 -9.34 11.01 -9.58
C GLY A 106 -8.83 10.16 -10.75
N LEU A 107 -8.20 9.02 -10.46
CA LEU A 107 -7.51 8.18 -11.43
C LEU A 107 -8.37 7.07 -12.02
N ILE A 108 -9.57 6.84 -11.47
CA ILE A 108 -10.43 5.73 -11.87
C ILE A 108 -11.81 6.24 -12.27
N GLN A 109 -12.28 5.80 -13.42
CA GLN A 109 -13.63 6.04 -13.90
C GLN A 109 -14.34 4.70 -14.09
N TYR A 110 -15.61 4.64 -13.67
CA TYR A 110 -16.44 3.46 -13.91
C TYR A 110 -17.23 3.66 -15.20
N TYR A 111 -16.94 2.85 -16.22
CA TYR A 111 -17.56 2.95 -17.53
C TYR A 111 -17.99 1.56 -18.00
N LYS A 112 -19.29 1.39 -18.32
CA LYS A 112 -19.89 0.15 -18.84
C LYS A 112 -19.55 -1.12 -18.03
N GLY A 113 -19.52 -1.04 -16.70
CA GLY A 113 -19.24 -2.20 -15.85
C GLY A 113 -17.74 -2.45 -15.58
N GLN A 114 -16.86 -1.61 -16.14
CA GLN A 114 -15.41 -1.74 -16.00
C GLN A 114 -14.80 -0.48 -15.40
N TYR A 115 -13.70 -0.66 -14.70
CA TYR A 115 -12.88 0.44 -14.20
C TYR A 115 -11.81 0.78 -15.24
N ILE A 116 -11.78 2.04 -15.66
CA ILE A 116 -10.77 2.60 -16.56
C ILE A 116 -9.86 3.49 -15.74
N LEU A 117 -8.55 3.31 -15.90
CA LEU A 117 -7.54 4.14 -15.26
C LEU A 117 -7.13 5.29 -16.19
N THR A 118 -7.07 6.50 -15.65
CA THR A 118 -6.68 7.71 -16.38
C THR A 118 -5.62 8.46 -15.60
N PHE A 119 -4.47 8.73 -16.23
CA PHE A 119 -3.36 9.45 -15.62
C PHE A 119 -3.10 10.76 -16.35
N THR A 120 -2.82 11.82 -15.59
CA THR A 120 -2.34 13.09 -16.13
C THR A 120 -0.87 13.28 -15.80
N LYS A 121 -0.16 14.02 -16.66
CA LYS A 121 1.26 14.35 -16.44
C LYS A 121 1.50 15.06 -15.10
N ASP A 122 0.54 15.87 -14.65
CA ASP A 122 0.61 16.59 -13.38
C ASP A 122 0.68 15.65 -12.17
N ILE A 123 -0.06 14.53 -12.20
CA ILE A 123 -0.04 13.53 -11.14
C ILE A 123 1.32 12.83 -11.09
N VAL A 124 1.89 12.52 -12.26
CA VAL A 124 3.22 11.92 -12.39
C VAL A 124 4.29 12.86 -11.83
N GLU A 125 4.25 14.15 -12.19
CA GLU A 125 5.21 15.13 -11.68
C GLU A 125 5.06 15.35 -10.17
N GLY A 126 3.82 15.45 -9.68
CA GLY A 126 3.52 15.54 -8.26
C GLY A 126 4.08 14.35 -7.47
N HIS A 127 3.92 13.13 -8.00
CA HIS A 127 4.49 11.92 -7.43
C HIS A 127 6.02 11.98 -7.38
N LYS A 128 6.69 12.34 -8.48
CA LYS A 128 8.16 12.49 -8.52
C LYS A 128 8.67 13.46 -7.45
N ARG A 129 8.03 14.63 -7.30
CA ARG A 129 8.38 15.60 -6.25
C ARG A 129 8.19 15.04 -4.84
N ALA A 130 7.14 14.25 -4.61
CA ALA A 130 6.88 13.62 -3.32
C ALA A 130 7.91 12.52 -2.99
N MET A 131 8.34 11.75 -3.99
CA MET A 131 9.33 10.68 -3.81
C MET A 131 10.72 11.21 -3.52
N ILE A 132 11.13 12.34 -4.10
CA ILE A 132 12.41 13.02 -3.76
C ILE A 132 12.47 13.38 -2.27
N LYS A 133 11.33 13.73 -1.66
CA LYS A 133 11.26 14.07 -0.22
C LYS A 133 11.27 12.83 0.68
N ARG A 134 11.00 11.63 0.14
CA ARG A 134 10.92 10.38 0.90
C ARG A 134 12.31 9.77 1.06
N LYS A 135 12.94 10.04 2.21
CA LYS A 135 14.31 9.58 2.52
C LYS A 135 14.39 8.17 3.07
N LEU A 136 13.33 7.67 3.70
CA LEU A 136 13.29 6.37 4.36
C LEU A 136 12.38 5.42 3.59
N ARG A 137 12.92 4.26 3.22
CA ARG A 137 12.24 3.16 2.52
C ARG A 137 12.70 1.84 3.11
N ILE A 138 11.82 0.85 3.13
CA ILE A 138 12.21 -0.53 3.38
C ILE A 138 12.83 -1.09 2.10
N ASP A 139 13.99 -1.73 2.24
CA ASP A 139 14.53 -2.57 1.19
C ASP A 139 14.14 -4.03 1.50
N PRO A 140 13.29 -4.66 0.67
CA PRO A 140 12.81 -6.03 0.89
C PRO A 140 13.94 -7.06 0.95
N LYS A 141 15.11 -6.78 0.36
CA LYS A 141 16.25 -7.71 0.34
C LYS A 141 16.85 -7.95 1.73
N PHE A 142 16.66 -7.01 2.66
CA PHE A 142 17.14 -7.12 4.04
C PHE A 142 16.07 -7.67 4.99
N LEU A 143 14.88 -8.00 4.50
CA LEU A 143 13.83 -8.63 5.28
C LEU A 143 14.06 -10.15 5.37
N HIS A 144 14.76 -10.58 6.42
CA HIS A 144 14.93 -11.99 6.73
C HIS A 144 13.77 -12.47 7.61
N TRP A 145 12.68 -12.92 6.96
CA TRP A 145 11.47 -13.34 7.65
C TRP A 145 10.88 -14.60 7.03
N THR A 146 10.28 -15.44 7.88
CA THR A 146 9.60 -16.67 7.45
C THR A 146 8.22 -16.71 8.13
N PRO A 147 7.12 -16.80 7.35
CA PRO A 147 5.79 -16.92 7.91
C PRO A 147 5.68 -18.11 8.85
N LYS A 148 5.04 -17.88 10.01
CA LYS A 148 4.73 -18.95 10.95
C LYS A 148 3.30 -19.40 10.74
N ASP A 149 3.13 -20.70 10.50
CA ASP A 149 1.82 -21.33 10.45
C ASP A 149 1.30 -21.55 11.88
N TRP A 150 0.44 -20.64 12.34
CA TRP A 150 -0.09 -20.65 13.70
C TRP A 150 -1.17 -21.74 13.91
N ALA A 151 -1.82 -22.20 12.83
CA ALA A 151 -2.82 -23.27 12.87
C ALA A 151 -2.22 -24.63 13.29
N LYS A 152 -0.92 -24.83 13.05
CA LYS A 152 -0.20 -26.05 13.48
C LYS A 152 0.14 -26.10 14.97
N ARG A 153 -0.01 -24.99 15.70
CA ARG A 153 0.44 -24.89 17.10
C ARG A 153 -0.60 -25.37 18.11
N GLY A 154 -1.87 -25.49 17.71
CA GLY A 154 -2.98 -25.97 18.56
C GLY A 154 -3.18 -27.49 18.57
N LYS A 155 -2.28 -28.27 17.96
CA LYS A 155 -2.31 -29.74 17.98
C LYS A 155 -1.30 -30.30 18.99
N TRP A 156 -1.44 -29.95 20.27
CA TRP A 156 -0.72 -30.59 21.37
C TRP A 156 -1.64 -30.66 22.60
#